data_AF-A0A8J9XAS0-F1
#
_entry.id   AF-A0A8J9XAS0-F1
#
_cell.length_a   1.000
_cell.length_b   1.000
_cell.length_c   1.000
_cell.angle_alpha   90.00
_cell.angle_beta   90.00
_cell.angle_gamma   90.00
#
_symmetry.space_group_name_H-M   'P 1'
#
loop_
_entity.id
_entity.type
_entity.pdbx_description
1 polymer ?
#
loop_
_entity_poly.entity_id
_entity_poly.type
_entity_poly.pdbx_seq_one_letter_code
_entity_poly.pdbx_strand_id
1 'polypeptide(L)'
;STIGDNTGSYTGGSSLGTGTTTGSHRAMHMVGLAATAPHRAEEEHIDFTTPPHDAQQNNDEIVISAAMQQLRDPGVLIVAHGSRGKPKTVRLQLTEMAITWRTETRKKKDVKPKMGKLHQVPLSHIMYVDVGKQTTALRRVENASVSEALCFSLLTKEGSLDLEANSPRERDALVSCFSLVLDEVHAQNWRDIYRGPSSDMPSSFDEMDRAQAGIYNNA
;
A
#
# COMPACT_ATOMS: atom_id res chain seq x y z
N SER A 1 -7.10 62.50 -15.83
CA SER A 1 -6.84 63.21 -14.57
C SER A 1 -6.39 62.21 -13.51
N THR A 2 -5.20 62.47 -12.95
CA THR A 2 -4.63 61.97 -11.67
C THR A 2 -4.37 60.46 -11.59
N ILE A 3 -3.16 59.92 -11.81
CA ILE A 3 -1.84 60.05 -11.10
C ILE A 3 -1.88 59.58 -9.65
N GLY A 4 -0.98 58.63 -9.31
CA GLY A 4 -0.68 58.21 -7.94
C GLY A 4 0.35 57.09 -7.89
N ASP A 5 1.62 57.44 -8.13
CA ASP A 5 2.81 56.65 -7.79
C ASP A 5 2.90 56.37 -6.28
N ASN A 6 3.51 55.25 -5.88
CA ASN A 6 4.38 55.27 -4.70
C ASN A 6 5.52 54.26 -4.77
N THR A 7 6.72 54.81 -4.73
CA THR A 7 8.05 54.22 -4.61
C THR A 7 8.38 53.85 -3.16
N GLY A 8 9.28 52.89 -2.93
CA GLY A 8 9.84 52.67 -1.60
C GLY A 8 10.81 51.50 -1.48
N SER A 9 12.03 51.70 -1.95
CA SER A 9 13.23 50.89 -1.68
C SER A 9 13.79 51.16 -0.28
N TYR A 10 14.35 50.15 0.42
CA TYR A 10 15.48 50.35 1.35
C TYR A 10 16.36 49.10 1.48
N THR A 11 17.65 49.38 1.64
CA THR A 11 18.87 48.56 1.58
C THR A 11 19.38 48.11 2.95
N GLY A 12 20.25 47.09 2.95
CA GLY A 12 21.30 46.84 3.97
C GLY A 12 21.28 45.40 4.49
N GLY A 13 22.36 44.63 4.61
CA GLY A 13 23.79 44.93 4.54
C GLY A 13 24.56 44.26 5.69
N SER A 14 25.24 43.15 5.38
CA SER A 14 26.55 42.66 5.91
C SER A 14 26.82 42.30 7.39
N SER A 15 27.32 41.08 7.62
CA SER A 15 28.63 40.69 8.24
C SER A 15 28.70 39.14 8.31
N LEU A 16 29.72 38.34 7.94
CA LEU A 16 31.20 38.27 8.00
C LEU A 16 31.81 37.93 9.38
N GLY A 17 32.55 36.80 9.42
CA GLY A 17 33.56 36.39 10.42
C GLY A 17 33.50 34.88 10.75
N THR A 18 34.23 33.97 10.08
CA THR A 18 35.65 33.51 10.23
C THR A 18 36.09 33.02 11.61
N GLY A 19 36.58 31.77 11.68
CA GLY A 19 37.31 31.20 12.83
C GLY A 19 37.83 29.77 12.58
N THR A 20 39.01 29.65 11.99
CA THR A 20 39.87 28.46 11.92
C THR A 20 40.79 28.39 13.14
N THR A 21 41.04 27.21 13.73
CA THR A 21 42.35 26.83 14.28
C THR A 21 42.54 25.31 14.37
N THR A 22 43.75 24.93 13.99
CA THR A 22 44.41 23.61 13.93
C THR A 22 45.00 23.18 15.28
N GLY A 23 45.19 21.87 15.50
CA GLY A 23 46.05 21.38 16.59
C GLY A 23 46.25 19.86 16.57
N SER A 24 47.37 19.42 16.00
CA SER A 24 47.84 18.03 15.94
C SER A 24 49.09 17.89 16.81
N HIS A 25 49.14 16.99 17.80
CA HIS A 25 50.41 16.49 18.37
C HIS A 25 50.31 15.03 18.88
N ARG A 26 51.01 14.17 18.12
CA ARG A 26 51.75 12.91 18.40
C ARG A 26 52.00 12.42 19.85
N ALA A 27 51.78 11.10 20.02
CA ALA A 27 52.73 10.03 20.44
C ALA A 27 53.20 9.77 21.91
N MET A 28 52.92 8.53 22.34
CA MET A 28 53.84 7.43 22.77
C MET A 28 54.30 7.24 24.25
N HIS A 29 54.27 5.94 24.64
CA HIS A 29 55.00 5.18 25.68
C HIS A 29 54.44 5.13 27.13
N MET A 30 53.97 3.94 27.60
CA MET A 30 54.70 2.84 28.32
C MET A 30 55.04 3.25 29.77
N VAL A 31 54.79 2.53 30.88
CA VAL A 31 54.84 1.10 31.27
C VAL A 31 54.09 0.97 32.63
N GLY A 32 53.55 -0.19 33.01
CA GLY A 32 53.21 -0.46 34.42
C GLY A 32 52.42 -1.74 34.68
N LEU A 33 53.13 -2.83 35.03
CA LEU A 33 52.55 -4.08 35.54
C LEU A 33 51.90 -3.88 36.92
N ALA A 34 50.73 -4.51 37.14
CA ALA A 34 50.44 -5.30 38.34
C ALA A 34 49.16 -6.12 38.14
N ALA A 35 49.24 -7.41 38.48
CA ALA A 35 48.16 -8.39 38.39
C ALA A 35 47.25 -8.33 39.63
N THR A 36 45.93 -8.37 39.42
CA THR A 36 44.95 -9.10 40.25
C THR A 36 43.67 -9.29 39.46
N ALA A 37 43.16 -10.52 39.44
CA ALA A 37 41.80 -10.89 39.04
C ALA A 37 41.20 -11.70 40.20
N PRO A 38 39.89 -11.98 40.27
CA PRO A 38 38.74 -11.28 39.67
C PRO A 38 37.70 -10.90 40.74
N HIS A 39 36.87 -9.88 40.50
CA HIS A 39 35.56 -9.79 41.16
C HIS A 39 34.50 -9.56 40.10
N ARG A 40 33.70 -10.61 39.94
CA ARG A 40 32.51 -10.77 39.12
C ARG A 40 31.53 -9.63 39.39
N ALA A 41 31.47 -8.66 38.47
CA ALA A 41 30.34 -7.76 38.36
C ALA A 41 29.25 -8.49 37.56
N GLU A 42 28.13 -8.72 38.20
CA GLU A 42 26.94 -9.33 37.59
C GLU A 42 26.35 -8.31 36.64
N GLU A 43 26.59 -8.50 35.33
CA GLU A 43 25.79 -7.85 34.29
C GLU A 43 24.38 -8.44 34.38
N GLU A 44 23.43 -7.67 34.90
CA GLU A 44 22.00 -7.98 34.81
C GLU A 44 21.63 -8.07 33.33
N HIS A 45 21.49 -9.32 32.88
CA HIS A 45 20.92 -9.69 31.60
C HIS A 45 19.45 -9.26 31.62
N ILE A 46 19.13 -8.12 31.01
CA ILE A 46 17.74 -7.74 30.74
C ILE A 46 17.24 -8.70 29.66
N ASP A 47 16.58 -9.76 30.11
CA ASP A 47 15.93 -10.76 29.28
C ASP A 47 14.82 -10.05 28.49
N PHE A 48 15.07 -9.75 27.21
CA PHE A 48 14.03 -9.30 26.29
C PHE A 48 13.15 -10.51 25.97
N THR A 49 12.28 -10.88 26.90
CA THR A 49 11.27 -11.91 26.71
C THR A 49 10.39 -11.49 25.54
N THR A 50 10.69 -12.07 24.37
CA THR A 50 9.84 -11.98 23.20
C THR A 50 8.49 -12.56 23.61
N PRO A 51 7.36 -11.86 23.38
CA PRO A 51 6.07 -12.39 23.76
C PRO A 51 5.89 -13.79 23.15
N PRO A 52 5.30 -14.74 23.88
CA PRO A 52 5.14 -16.11 23.40
C PRO A 52 4.41 -16.08 22.05
N HIS A 53 4.98 -16.79 21.07
CA HIS A 53 4.52 -16.82 19.66
C HIS A 53 3.00 -17.02 19.54
N ASP A 54 2.43 -17.86 20.41
CA ASP A 54 0.99 -18.16 20.44
C ASP A 54 0.12 -16.96 20.85
N ALA A 55 0.61 -16.08 21.72
CA ALA A 55 -0.12 -14.89 22.14
C ALA A 55 -0.19 -13.85 21.02
N GLN A 56 0.85 -13.76 20.19
CA GLN A 56 0.88 -12.83 19.05
C GLN A 56 -0.09 -13.27 17.95
N GLN A 57 -0.09 -14.57 17.62
CA GLN A 57 -1.01 -15.15 16.64
C GLN A 57 -2.49 -14.92 17.00
N ASN A 58 -2.85 -15.14 18.27
CA ASN A 58 -4.22 -14.90 18.75
C ASN A 58 -4.63 -13.43 18.63
N ASN A 59 -3.70 -12.50 18.92
CA ASN A 59 -3.97 -11.07 18.78
C ASN A 59 -4.19 -10.67 17.31
N ASP A 60 -3.43 -11.25 16.39
CA ASP A 60 -3.55 -10.96 14.96
C ASP A 60 -4.88 -11.48 14.39
N GLU A 61 -5.33 -12.67 14.81
CA GLU A 61 -6.63 -13.23 14.41
C GLU A 61 -7.80 -12.34 14.87
N ILE A 62 -7.75 -11.82 16.11
CA ILE A 62 -8.77 -10.89 16.62
C ILE A 62 -8.79 -9.61 15.79
N VAL A 63 -7.62 -9.07 15.45
CA VAL A 63 -7.51 -7.84 14.65
C VAL A 63 -8.05 -8.04 13.24
N ILE A 64 -7.68 -9.14 12.58
CA ILE A 64 -8.16 -9.48 11.24
C ILE A 64 -9.68 -9.68 11.26
N SER A 65 -10.20 -10.41 12.26
CA SER A 65 -11.64 -10.63 12.42
C SER A 65 -12.41 -9.32 12.61
N ALA A 66 -11.89 -8.42 13.46
CA ALA A 66 -12.47 -7.10 13.67
C ALA A 66 -12.42 -6.24 12.40
N ALA A 67 -11.31 -6.26 11.67
CA ALA A 67 -11.15 -5.55 10.41
C ALA A 67 -12.09 -6.10 9.33
N MET A 68 -12.25 -7.41 9.21
CA MET A 68 -13.18 -8.06 8.28
C MET A 68 -14.63 -7.66 8.58
N GLN A 69 -15.02 -7.68 9.86
CA GLN A 69 -16.35 -7.25 10.28
C GLN A 69 -16.60 -5.79 9.92
N GLN A 70 -15.64 -4.90 10.22
CA GLN A 70 -15.74 -3.48 9.86
C GLN A 70 -15.79 -3.28 8.34
N LEU A 71 -15.00 -4.03 7.58
CA LEU A 71 -14.95 -3.94 6.13
C LEU A 71 -16.28 -4.36 5.49
N ARG A 72 -17.00 -5.32 6.08
CA ARG A 72 -18.34 -5.72 5.62
C ARG A 72 -19.41 -4.70 6.02
N ASP A 73 -19.46 -4.33 7.30
CA ASP A 73 -20.46 -3.40 7.83
C ASP A 73 -19.91 -2.66 9.07
N PRO A 74 -19.77 -1.32 9.06
CA PRO A 74 -20.31 -0.33 8.10
C PRO A 74 -19.38 0.04 6.93
N GLY A 75 -18.26 -0.64 6.76
CA GLY A 75 -17.17 -0.24 5.86
C GLY A 75 -16.11 0.62 6.53
N VAL A 76 -14.93 0.63 5.92
CA VAL A 76 -13.73 1.31 6.42
C VAL A 76 -13.55 2.66 5.71
N LEU A 77 -13.19 3.69 6.47
CA LEU A 77 -12.81 4.99 5.91
C LEU A 77 -11.34 4.96 5.51
N ILE A 78 -11.09 5.15 4.22
CA ILE A 78 -9.76 5.03 3.64
C ILE A 78 -9.54 6.11 2.58
N VAL A 79 -8.29 6.48 2.31
CA VAL A 79 -7.95 7.43 1.25
C VAL A 79 -7.69 6.66 -0.04
N ALA A 80 -8.45 6.96 -1.09
CA ALA A 80 -8.26 6.43 -2.43
C ALA A 80 -7.45 7.41 -3.29
N HIS A 81 -6.40 6.88 -3.91
CA HIS A 81 -5.52 7.58 -4.83
C HIS A 81 -5.90 7.24 -6.26
N GLY A 82 -5.90 8.25 -7.13
CA GLY A 82 -6.16 8.08 -8.55
C GLY A 82 -4.96 8.47 -9.38
N SER A 83 -4.86 7.90 -10.58
CA SER A 83 -3.90 8.34 -11.60
C SER A 83 -4.07 9.82 -11.97
N ARG A 84 -5.26 10.37 -11.75
CA ARG A 84 -5.60 11.79 -11.96
C ARG A 84 -6.37 12.36 -10.78
N GLY A 85 -6.17 13.65 -10.53
CA GLY A 85 -6.87 14.39 -9.48
C GLY A 85 -6.25 14.24 -8.10
N LYS A 86 -6.96 14.80 -7.10
CA LYS A 86 -6.57 14.75 -5.69
C LYS A 86 -7.07 13.46 -5.02
N PRO A 87 -6.34 12.94 -4.02
CA PRO A 87 -6.82 11.82 -3.22
C PRO A 87 -8.17 12.11 -2.56
N LYS A 88 -8.99 11.09 -2.37
CA LYS A 88 -10.34 11.23 -1.81
C LYS A 88 -10.56 10.24 -0.68
N THR A 89 -11.12 10.71 0.43
CA THR A 89 -11.64 9.83 1.46
C THR A 89 -12.89 9.11 0.95
N VAL A 90 -12.86 7.78 0.98
CA VAL A 90 -13.96 6.91 0.56
C VAL A 90 -14.33 5.98 1.70
N ARG A 91 -15.59 5.56 1.72
CA ARG A 91 -16.05 4.42 2.49
C ARG A 91 -15.90 3.17 1.64
N LEU A 92 -14.95 2.31 1.99
CA LEU A 92 -14.68 1.03 1.33
C LEU A 92 -15.48 -0.08 2.03
N GLN A 93 -16.15 -0.93 1.26
CA GLN A 93 -16.94 -2.04 1.76
C GLN A 93 -16.69 -3.31 0.97
N LEU A 94 -16.55 -4.42 1.68
CA LEU A 94 -16.53 -5.77 1.13
C LEU A 94 -17.94 -6.36 1.19
N THR A 95 -18.43 -6.80 0.06
CA THR A 95 -19.67 -7.60 -0.06
C THR A 95 -19.31 -9.03 -0.44
N GLU A 96 -20.31 -9.91 -0.50
CA GLU A 96 -20.10 -11.32 -0.91
C GLU A 96 -19.48 -11.46 -2.30
N MET A 97 -19.74 -10.52 -3.22
CA MET A 97 -19.33 -10.64 -4.63
C MET A 97 -18.41 -9.52 -5.12
N ALA A 98 -18.28 -8.42 -4.38
CA ALA A 98 -17.57 -7.24 -4.86
C ALA A 98 -16.96 -6.40 -3.73
N ILE A 99 -15.91 -5.67 -4.09
CA ILE A 99 -15.47 -4.49 -3.35
C ILE A 99 -16.24 -3.28 -3.87
N THR A 100 -16.75 -2.48 -2.95
CA THR A 100 -17.49 -1.27 -3.29
C THR A 100 -16.96 -0.07 -2.53
N TRP A 101 -17.06 1.12 -3.12
CA TRP A 101 -16.70 2.34 -2.42
C TRP A 101 -17.53 3.55 -2.85
N ARG A 102 -17.66 4.50 -1.91
CA ARG A 102 -18.31 5.79 -2.13
C ARG A 102 -17.49 6.90 -1.50
N THR A 103 -17.32 8.01 -2.20
CA THR A 103 -16.74 9.21 -1.58
C THR A 103 -17.62 9.68 -0.43
N GLU A 104 -17.02 9.90 0.74
CA GLU A 104 -17.73 10.48 1.87
C GLU A 104 -17.47 11.98 1.90
N THR A 105 -18.54 12.78 1.86
CA THR A 105 -18.43 14.23 2.05
C THR A 105 -19.15 14.65 3.33
N ARG A 106 -18.40 15.20 4.29
CA ARG A 106 -18.94 15.81 5.50
C ARG A 106 -18.96 17.31 5.33
N LYS A 107 -20.15 17.90 5.22
CA LYS A 107 -20.31 19.35 5.38
C LYS A 107 -20.51 19.62 6.86
N LYS A 108 -19.89 20.68 7.40
CA LYS A 108 -19.95 21.09 8.82
C LYS A 108 -21.37 21.20 9.41
N LYS A 109 -22.41 21.29 8.58
CA LYS A 109 -23.82 21.45 9.00
C LYS A 109 -24.65 20.17 8.93
N ASP A 110 -24.15 19.10 8.32
CA ASP A 110 -24.93 17.88 8.11
C ASP A 110 -24.63 16.85 9.21
N VAL A 111 -25.68 16.35 9.87
CA VAL A 111 -25.61 15.30 10.91
C VAL A 111 -25.26 13.93 10.30
N LYS A 112 -25.55 13.71 9.01
CA LYS A 112 -25.22 12.50 8.27
C LYS A 112 -24.32 12.81 7.07
N PRO A 113 -23.23 12.06 6.85
CA PRO A 113 -22.37 12.27 5.69
C PRO A 113 -23.13 12.00 4.39
N LYS A 114 -22.91 12.85 3.38
CA LYS A 114 -23.47 12.63 2.05
C LYS A 114 -22.55 11.68 1.29
N MET A 115 -23.10 10.54 0.86
CA MET A 115 -22.38 9.56 0.05
C MET A 115 -22.42 9.94 -1.43
N GLY A 116 -21.27 9.82 -2.09
CA GLY A 116 -21.13 10.00 -3.54
C GLY A 116 -21.63 8.79 -4.35
N LYS A 117 -21.25 8.76 -5.64
CA LYS A 117 -21.53 7.64 -6.56
C LYS A 117 -20.94 6.33 -6.00
N LEU A 118 -21.72 5.25 -6.11
CA LEU A 118 -21.24 3.90 -5.85
C LEU A 118 -20.31 3.44 -6.97
N HIS A 119 -19.08 3.12 -6.59
CA HIS A 119 -18.14 2.40 -7.42
C HIS A 119 -18.06 0.96 -6.91
N GLN A 120 -17.84 0.02 -7.81
CA GLN A 120 -17.74 -1.41 -7.48
C GLN A 120 -16.78 -2.12 -8.41
N VAL A 121 -16.11 -3.13 -7.88
CA VAL A 121 -15.25 -4.07 -8.61
C VAL A 121 -15.61 -5.49 -8.13
N PRO A 122 -16.04 -6.40 -9.02
CA PRO A 122 -16.26 -7.80 -8.66
C PRO A 122 -14.99 -8.45 -8.11
N LEU A 123 -15.12 -9.32 -7.10
CA LEU A 123 -13.96 -10.00 -6.50
C LEU A 123 -13.19 -10.84 -7.52
N SER A 124 -13.89 -11.47 -8.46
CA SER A 124 -13.30 -12.24 -9.57
C SER A 124 -12.45 -11.41 -10.53
N HIS A 125 -12.56 -10.08 -10.49
CA HIS A 125 -11.77 -9.17 -11.30
C HIS A 125 -10.51 -8.69 -10.58
N ILE A 126 -10.40 -8.91 -9.27
CA ILE A 126 -9.21 -8.58 -8.49
C ILE A 126 -8.22 -9.74 -8.63
N MET A 127 -7.01 -9.42 -9.08
CA MET A 127 -5.97 -10.39 -9.40
C MET A 127 -5.07 -10.66 -8.19
N TYR A 128 -4.70 -9.65 -7.42
CA TYR A 128 -3.92 -9.76 -6.18
C TYR A 128 -3.84 -8.42 -5.45
N VAL A 129 -3.21 -8.44 -4.27
CA VAL A 129 -2.96 -7.26 -3.43
C VAL A 129 -1.47 -6.96 -3.39
N ASP A 130 -1.10 -5.71 -3.66
CA ASP A 130 0.28 -5.21 -3.54
C ASP A 130 0.44 -4.32 -2.32
N VAL A 131 1.54 -4.48 -1.58
CA VAL A 131 1.87 -3.63 -0.42
C VAL A 131 2.89 -2.56 -0.82
N GLY A 132 2.70 -1.35 -0.29
CA GLY A 132 3.54 -0.20 -0.57
C GLY A 132 3.10 0.58 -1.81
N LYS A 133 4.04 1.29 -2.44
CA LYS A 133 3.78 2.16 -3.59
C LYS A 133 4.18 1.50 -4.91
N GLN A 134 3.52 0.39 -5.24
CA GLN A 134 3.84 -0.40 -6.45
C GLN A 134 3.23 0.16 -7.73
N THR A 135 2.23 1.05 -7.62
CA THR A 135 1.54 1.62 -8.77
C THR A 135 2.01 3.04 -9.08
N THR A 136 1.78 3.48 -10.32
CA THR A 136 2.12 4.84 -10.75
C THR A 136 1.31 5.90 -10.02
N ALA A 137 0.06 5.61 -9.63
CA ALA A 137 -0.79 6.54 -8.88
C ALA A 137 -0.21 6.87 -7.50
N LEU A 138 0.34 5.88 -6.79
CA LEU A 138 0.94 6.08 -5.46
C LEU A 138 2.34 6.70 -5.53
N ARG A 139 3.10 6.44 -6.60
CA ARG A 139 4.44 7.04 -6.82
C ARG A 139 4.43 8.47 -7.35
N ARG A 140 3.25 9.07 -7.52
CA ARG A 140 3.13 10.47 -7.93
C ARG A 140 3.85 11.41 -6.96
N VAL A 141 4.42 12.48 -7.50
CA VAL A 141 5.14 13.49 -6.70
C VAL A 141 4.23 14.09 -5.63
N GLU A 142 2.95 14.31 -5.96
CA GLU A 142 1.95 14.83 -5.02
C GLU A 142 1.68 13.90 -3.83
N ASN A 143 2.03 12.63 -3.97
CA ASN A 143 1.86 11.60 -2.95
C ASN A 143 3.21 11.19 -2.31
N ALA A 144 4.32 11.87 -2.63
CA ALA A 144 5.65 11.52 -2.14
C ALA A 144 5.73 11.55 -0.60
N SER A 145 4.97 12.43 0.05
CA SER A 145 4.92 12.56 1.52
C SER A 145 4.16 11.44 2.22
N VAL A 146 3.35 10.66 1.51
CA VAL A 146 2.62 9.52 2.10
C VAL A 146 3.61 8.40 2.40
N SER A 147 3.53 7.78 3.58
CA SER A 147 4.42 6.66 3.90
C SER A 147 4.03 5.41 3.10
N GLU A 148 5.03 4.71 2.56
CA GLU A 148 4.81 3.42 1.89
C GLU A 148 4.21 2.38 2.85
N ALA A 149 4.51 2.49 4.14
CA ALA A 149 3.97 1.60 5.17
C ALA A 149 2.46 1.77 5.41
N LEU A 150 1.82 2.77 4.81
CA LEU A 150 0.36 2.98 4.88
C LEU A 150 -0.34 2.55 3.59
N CYS A 151 0.42 2.32 2.52
CA CYS A 151 -0.11 2.14 1.18
C CYS A 151 -0.27 0.66 0.84
N PHE A 152 -1.33 0.36 0.11
CA PHE A 152 -1.52 -0.91 -0.58
C PHE A 152 -2.42 -0.70 -1.80
N SER A 153 -2.45 -1.65 -2.72
CA SER A 153 -3.24 -1.57 -3.96
C SER A 153 -3.92 -2.89 -4.24
N LEU A 154 -5.17 -2.84 -4.68
CA LEU A 154 -5.84 -4.00 -5.28
C LEU A 154 -5.62 -3.93 -6.79
N LEU A 155 -4.87 -4.87 -7.35
CA LEU A 155 -4.74 -4.96 -8.81
C LEU A 155 -5.95 -5.67 -9.38
N THR A 156 -6.53 -5.09 -10.42
CA THR A 156 -7.72 -5.58 -11.10
C THR A 156 -7.42 -5.73 -12.60
N LYS A 157 -8.28 -6.46 -13.33
CA LYS A 157 -8.18 -6.60 -14.79
C LYS A 157 -8.18 -5.26 -15.55
N GLU A 158 -8.78 -4.21 -14.98
CA GLU A 158 -8.96 -2.89 -15.63
C GLU A 158 -8.01 -1.81 -15.09
N GLY A 159 -7.18 -2.12 -14.08
CA GLY A 159 -6.29 -1.17 -13.43
C GLY A 159 -6.11 -1.45 -11.95
N SER A 160 -5.74 -0.44 -11.16
CA SER A 160 -5.53 -0.56 -9.72
C SER A 160 -6.53 0.27 -8.92
N LEU A 161 -6.91 -0.24 -7.75
CA LEU A 161 -7.49 0.56 -6.68
C LEU A 161 -6.41 0.83 -5.64
N ASP A 162 -5.90 2.06 -5.65
CA ASP A 162 -4.76 2.50 -4.85
C ASP A 162 -5.22 3.14 -3.54
N LEU A 163 -4.75 2.63 -2.41
CA LEU A 163 -5.33 2.90 -1.10
C LEU A 163 -4.27 3.26 -0.06
N GLU A 164 -4.63 4.17 0.85
CA GLU A 164 -3.84 4.60 1.99
C GLU A 164 -4.66 4.46 3.28
N ALA A 165 -4.18 3.62 4.20
CA ALA A 165 -4.76 3.38 5.51
C ALA A 165 -4.31 4.44 6.54
N ASN A 166 -4.98 4.47 7.69
CA ASN A 166 -4.68 5.42 8.77
C ASN A 166 -3.51 4.96 9.65
N SER A 167 -3.15 3.67 9.60
CA SER A 167 -2.01 3.10 10.32
C SER A 167 -1.44 1.88 9.61
N PRO A 168 -0.16 1.51 9.85
CA PRO A 168 0.42 0.30 9.29
C PRO A 168 -0.33 -0.97 9.73
N ARG A 169 -0.80 -0.98 10.98
CA ARG A 169 -1.59 -2.09 11.54
C ARG A 169 -2.93 -2.27 10.82
N GLU A 170 -3.63 -1.17 10.54
CA GLU A 170 -4.88 -1.21 9.77
C GLU A 170 -4.63 -1.70 8.34
N ARG A 171 -3.57 -1.20 7.68
CA ARG A 171 -3.15 -1.69 6.36
C ARG A 171 -2.92 -3.21 6.39
N ASP A 172 -2.13 -3.72 7.33
CA ASP A 172 -1.83 -5.16 7.41
C ASP A 172 -3.10 -5.98 7.62
N ALA A 173 -3.98 -5.55 8.52
CA ALA A 173 -5.25 -6.22 8.74
C ALA A 173 -6.12 -6.25 7.47
N LEU A 174 -6.20 -5.14 6.73
CA LEU A 174 -6.95 -5.05 5.48
C LEU A 174 -6.34 -5.92 4.37
N VAL A 175 -5.01 -5.91 4.22
CA VAL A 175 -4.30 -6.77 3.26
C VAL A 175 -4.60 -8.23 3.57
N SER A 176 -4.48 -8.65 4.83
CA SER A 176 -4.83 -10.01 5.27
C SER A 176 -6.29 -10.35 4.98
N CYS A 177 -7.23 -9.42 5.23
CA CYS A 177 -8.64 -9.64 4.90
C CYS A 177 -8.84 -9.89 3.40
N PHE A 178 -8.21 -9.08 2.54
CA PHE A 178 -8.33 -9.25 1.09
C PHE A 178 -7.66 -10.53 0.62
N SER A 179 -6.47 -10.87 1.12
CA SER A 179 -5.80 -12.13 0.76
C SER A 179 -6.67 -13.34 1.05
N LEU A 180 -7.26 -13.44 2.25
CA LEU A 180 -8.16 -14.54 2.61
C LEU A 180 -9.36 -14.68 1.66
N VAL A 181 -9.96 -13.56 1.28
CA VAL A 181 -11.13 -13.54 0.37
C VAL A 181 -10.71 -13.90 -1.05
N LEU A 182 -9.58 -13.39 -1.52
CA LEU A 182 -9.10 -13.66 -2.88
C LEU A 182 -8.66 -15.10 -3.04
N ASP A 183 -8.03 -15.71 -2.02
CA ASP A 183 -7.68 -17.12 -2.04
C ASP A 183 -8.93 -18.00 -2.26
N GLU A 184 -10.04 -17.70 -1.59
CA GLU A 184 -11.31 -18.41 -1.76
C GLU A 184 -11.90 -18.22 -3.16
N VAL A 185 -11.94 -16.97 -3.65
CA VAL A 185 -12.49 -16.64 -4.97
C VAL A 185 -11.63 -17.24 -6.10
N HIS A 186 -10.31 -17.24 -5.95
CA HIS A 186 -9.38 -17.72 -6.96
C HIS A 186 -9.28 -19.24 -6.98
N ALA A 187 -9.47 -19.91 -5.84
CA ALA A 187 -9.57 -21.37 -5.80
C ALA A 187 -10.67 -21.90 -6.73
N GLN A 188 -11.77 -21.15 -6.88
CA GLN A 188 -12.91 -21.53 -7.72
C GLN A 188 -12.72 -21.13 -9.20
N ASN A 189 -11.95 -20.08 -9.49
CA ASN A 189 -11.93 -19.43 -10.81
C ASN A 189 -10.55 -19.08 -11.37
N TRP A 190 -9.46 -19.70 -10.89
CA TRP A 190 -8.09 -19.38 -11.31
C TRP A 190 -7.89 -19.39 -12.84
N ARG A 191 -8.58 -20.29 -13.57
CA ARG A 191 -8.50 -20.35 -15.03
C ARG A 191 -9.02 -19.07 -15.70
N ASP A 192 -10.10 -18.47 -15.19
CA ASP A 192 -10.74 -17.29 -15.81
C ASP A 192 -10.06 -15.97 -15.43
N ILE A 193 -9.25 -15.97 -14.37
CA ILE A 193 -8.51 -14.79 -13.92
C ILE A 193 -7.31 -14.53 -14.83
N TYR A 194 -6.62 -15.60 -15.25
CA TYR A 194 -5.43 -15.51 -16.11
C TYR A 194 -5.71 -15.73 -17.61
N ARG A 195 -6.90 -16.20 -17.97
CA ARG A 195 -7.34 -16.25 -19.36
C ARG A 195 -7.75 -14.85 -19.80
N GLY A 196 -6.80 -14.13 -20.40
CA GLY A 196 -7.06 -12.80 -20.96
C GLY A 196 -8.13 -12.83 -22.07
N PRO A 197 -8.65 -11.66 -22.49
CA PRO A 197 -9.70 -11.55 -23.52
C PRO A 197 -9.35 -12.10 -24.92
N SER A 198 -8.18 -12.72 -25.14
CA SER A 198 -7.74 -13.17 -26.47
C SER A 198 -7.08 -14.56 -26.50
N SER A 199 -7.37 -15.42 -25.53
CA SER A 199 -6.84 -16.80 -25.54
C SER A 199 -7.75 -17.80 -26.27
N ASP A 200 -8.30 -17.39 -27.42
CA ASP A 200 -8.69 -18.33 -28.47
C ASP A 200 -7.39 -18.74 -29.17
N MET A 201 -6.67 -19.70 -28.60
CA MET A 201 -5.70 -20.45 -29.39
C MET A 201 -6.54 -21.36 -30.30
N PRO A 202 -6.58 -21.15 -31.64
CA PRO A 202 -7.22 -22.11 -32.50
C PRO A 202 -6.50 -23.44 -32.31
N SER A 203 -7.27 -24.49 -31.99
CA SER A 203 -6.78 -25.87 -32.01
C SER A 203 -6.28 -26.15 -33.42
N SER A 204 -4.97 -26.03 -33.64
CA SER A 204 -4.31 -26.40 -34.91
C SER A 204 -4.32 -27.90 -35.17
N PHE A 205 -5.09 -28.67 -34.38
CA PHE A 205 -5.11 -30.13 -34.42
C PHE A 205 -6.36 -30.73 -35.08
N ASP A 206 -7.33 -29.92 -35.52
CA ASP A 206 -8.57 -30.41 -36.16
C ASP A 206 -8.71 -30.05 -37.66
N GLU A 207 -7.67 -29.47 -38.29
CA GLU A 207 -7.70 -29.09 -39.72
C GLU A 207 -6.85 -30.02 -40.61
N MET A 208 -6.53 -31.24 -40.16
CA MET A 208 -5.81 -32.21 -41.00
C MET A 208 -6.59 -33.47 -41.35
N ASP A 209 -7.80 -33.68 -40.80
CA ASP A 209 -8.56 -34.92 -41.02
C ASP A 209 -9.82 -34.74 -41.90
N ARG A 210 -10.06 -33.53 -42.43
CA ARG A 210 -11.24 -33.24 -43.28
C ARG A 210 -10.95 -33.11 -44.77
N ALA A 211 -9.69 -33.25 -45.19
CA ALA A 211 -9.28 -33.14 -46.59
C ALA A 211 -9.22 -34.46 -47.37
N GLN A 212 -9.53 -35.61 -46.74
CA GLN A 212 -9.31 -36.93 -47.37
C GLN A 212 -10.55 -37.84 -47.41
N ALA A 213 -11.75 -37.27 -47.53
CA ALA A 213 -13.00 -38.06 -47.66
C ALA A 213 -14.04 -37.45 -48.61
N GLY A 214 -13.65 -36.81 -49.72
CA GLY A 214 -14.61 -36.06 -50.54
C GLY A 214 -14.36 -35.92 -52.04
N ILE A 215 -13.45 -36.68 -52.66
CA ILE A 215 -13.30 -36.64 -54.13
C ILE A 215 -13.29 -38.07 -54.68
N TYR A 216 -14.47 -38.69 -54.73
CA TYR A 216 -14.89 -39.63 -55.79
C TYR A 216 -16.41 -39.71 -55.73
N ASN A 217 -17.08 -38.85 -56.50
CA ASN A 217 -18.39 -39.09 -57.14
C ASN A 217 -18.91 -37.80 -57.82
N ASN A 218 -18.55 -37.60 -59.09
CA ASN A 218 -19.46 -37.25 -60.19
C ASN A 218 -18.66 -36.73 -61.39
N ALA A 219 -18.55 -37.58 -62.43
CA ALA A 219 -18.77 -37.30 -63.85
C ALA A 219 -18.27 -38.49 -64.66
#